data_AF-A0AAU9HN06-F1
#
_entry.id   AF-A0AAU9HN06-F1
#
_cell.length_a   1.000
_cell.length_b   1.000
_cell.length_c   1.000
_cell.angle_alpha   90.00
_cell.angle_beta   90.00
_cell.angle_gamma   90.00
#
_symmetry.space_group_name_H-M   'P 1'
#
loop_
_entity.id
_entity.type
_entity.pdbx_description
1 polymer ?
#
loop_
_entity_poly.entity_id
_entity_poly.type
_entity_poly.pdbx_seq_one_letter_code
_entity_poly.pdbx_strand_id
1 'polypeptide(L)'
;MAKIVEKFFDDKAALTDELSQSLEQALRNGIEADGRAVLMVSGGSSPEPAYKHLSTLDLNWAHVDVAMVDERWVEASHEKSNEAFIKRTLLQNHGAAANFISMKNAAATAEQGVDSCEAQFQALKRPFDVTILGMGPDGHTASLFPHAQGLKNGLDSNQLVCAINAIESDVTGSITERMSLTLNAISQSKVVKLLISGDEKLAVYKQALAGGDVNDMPLRAVLNHPEINIEVYWAP
;
A
#
# COMPACT_ATOMS: atom_id res chain seq x y z
N MET A 1 -12.57 -9.86 12.57
CA MET A 1 -11.43 -10.48 11.87
C MET A 1 -11.66 -10.31 10.39
N ALA A 2 -10.59 -9.98 9.65
CA ALA A 2 -10.65 -9.83 8.21
C ALA A 2 -11.05 -11.16 7.55
N LYS A 3 -11.65 -11.07 6.36
CA LYS A 3 -11.83 -12.25 5.51
C LYS A 3 -10.52 -12.48 4.75
N ILE A 4 -9.76 -13.49 5.17
CA ILE A 4 -8.44 -13.78 4.63
C ILE A 4 -8.51 -14.96 3.65
N VAL A 5 -7.91 -14.78 2.47
CA VAL A 5 -7.64 -15.83 1.49
C VAL A 5 -6.14 -15.91 1.27
N GLU A 6 -5.52 -17.04 1.64
CA GLU A 6 -4.10 -17.28 1.42
C GLU A 6 -3.88 -17.89 0.02
N LYS A 7 -3.07 -17.22 -0.79
CA LYS A 7 -2.64 -17.64 -2.13
C LYS A 7 -1.13 -17.88 -2.09
N PHE A 8 -0.73 -19.13 -1.92
CA PHE A 8 0.68 -19.54 -1.85
C PHE A 8 1.10 -20.18 -3.17
N PHE A 9 2.25 -19.78 -3.68
CA PHE A 9 2.77 -20.15 -4.98
C PHE A 9 4.12 -20.86 -4.85
N ASP A 10 4.43 -21.69 -5.83
CA ASP A 10 5.69 -22.46 -5.87
C ASP A 10 6.91 -21.54 -6.07
N ASP A 11 6.74 -20.43 -6.79
CA ASP A 11 7.79 -19.46 -7.06
C ASP A 11 7.25 -18.02 -7.26
N LYS A 12 8.18 -17.07 -7.35
CA LYS A 12 7.88 -15.65 -7.53
C LYS A 12 7.29 -15.32 -8.90
N ALA A 13 7.54 -16.13 -9.93
CA ALA A 13 6.99 -15.91 -11.26
C ALA A 13 5.50 -16.23 -11.27
N ALA A 14 5.10 -17.39 -10.73
CA ALA A 14 3.70 -17.77 -10.56
C ALA A 14 2.92 -16.77 -9.69
N LEU A 15 3.53 -16.30 -8.59
CA LEU A 15 2.96 -15.22 -7.77
C LEU A 15 2.74 -13.94 -8.58
N THR A 16 3.76 -13.53 -9.34
CA THR A 16 3.72 -12.31 -10.16
C THR A 16 2.63 -12.41 -11.22
N ASP A 17 2.49 -13.55 -11.89
CA ASP A 17 1.50 -13.76 -12.95
C ASP A 17 0.06 -13.65 -12.40
N GLU A 18 -0.24 -14.33 -11.29
CA GLU A 18 -1.56 -14.24 -10.64
C GLU A 18 -1.81 -12.84 -10.05
N LEU A 19 -0.80 -12.18 -9.49
CA LEU A 19 -0.92 -10.82 -9.01
C LEU A 19 -1.26 -9.87 -10.16
N SER A 20 -0.52 -9.94 -11.27
CA SER A 20 -0.74 -9.13 -12.47
C SER A 20 -2.14 -9.31 -13.04
N GLN A 21 -2.57 -10.56 -13.26
CA GLN A 21 -3.91 -10.85 -13.77
C GLN A 21 -5.01 -10.32 -12.85
N SER A 22 -4.83 -10.51 -11.54
CA SER A 22 -5.82 -10.07 -10.57
C SER A 22 -5.90 -8.53 -10.44
N LEU A 23 -4.76 -7.83 -10.56
CA LEU A 23 -4.73 -6.37 -10.62
C LEU A 23 -5.41 -5.86 -11.89
N GLU A 24 -5.08 -6.42 -13.05
CA GLU A 24 -5.74 -6.06 -14.31
C GLU A 24 -7.26 -6.20 -14.20
N GLN A 25 -7.73 -7.35 -13.71
CA GLN A 25 -9.16 -7.60 -13.57
C GLN A 25 -9.83 -6.62 -12.60
N ALA A 26 -9.18 -6.28 -11.47
CA ALA A 26 -9.71 -5.29 -10.53
C ALA A 26 -9.86 -3.91 -11.18
N LEU A 27 -8.89 -3.48 -12.00
CA LEU A 27 -8.97 -2.21 -12.73
C LEU A 27 -10.04 -2.22 -13.80
N ARG A 28 -10.13 -3.30 -14.60
CA ARG A 28 -11.18 -3.45 -15.62
C ARG A 28 -12.57 -3.40 -14.99
N ASN A 29 -12.78 -4.15 -13.91
CA ASN A 29 -14.05 -4.16 -13.18
C ASN A 29 -14.39 -2.80 -12.59
N GLY A 30 -13.41 -2.10 -12.01
CA GLY A 30 -13.61 -0.76 -11.46
C GLY A 30 -14.05 0.24 -12.53
N ILE A 31 -13.37 0.23 -13.69
CA ILE A 31 -13.72 1.09 -14.82
C ILE A 31 -15.12 0.75 -15.37
N GLU A 32 -15.44 -0.54 -15.53
CA GLU A 32 -16.73 -0.97 -16.04
C GLU A 32 -17.90 -0.60 -15.11
N ALA A 33 -17.73 -0.81 -13.81
CA ALA A 33 -18.80 -0.57 -12.82
C ALA A 33 -18.98 0.92 -12.50
N ASP A 34 -17.88 1.65 -12.31
CA ASP A 34 -17.89 2.98 -11.69
C ASP A 34 -17.38 4.09 -12.64
N GLY A 35 -16.96 3.74 -13.86
CA GLY A 35 -16.36 4.65 -14.84
C GLY A 35 -14.92 5.05 -14.53
N ARG A 36 -14.38 4.68 -13.36
CA ARG A 36 -12.98 4.86 -12.95
C ARG A 36 -12.54 3.73 -12.03
N ALA A 37 -11.24 3.43 -11.97
CA ALA A 37 -10.66 2.52 -10.98
C ALA A 37 -9.63 3.23 -10.08
N VAL A 38 -9.51 2.82 -8.82
CA VAL A 38 -8.49 3.30 -7.87
C VAL A 38 -7.59 2.15 -7.45
N LEU A 39 -6.30 2.31 -7.70
CA LEU A 39 -5.21 1.41 -7.32
C LEU A 39 -4.34 2.06 -6.24
N MET A 40 -4.37 1.52 -5.03
CA MET A 40 -3.46 1.96 -3.97
C MET A 40 -2.17 1.13 -4.01
N VAL A 41 -1.03 1.78 -4.19
CA VAL A 41 0.26 1.12 -4.43
C VAL A 41 1.26 1.29 -3.30
N SER A 42 1.92 0.17 -2.95
CA SER A 42 3.14 0.14 -2.15
C SER A 42 4.39 0.33 -3.01
N GLY A 43 5.46 0.87 -2.43
CA GLY A 43 6.80 0.74 -2.96
C GLY A 43 7.42 -0.65 -2.71
N GLY A 44 8.70 -0.79 -3.07
CA GLY A 44 9.50 -2.00 -2.78
C GLY A 44 9.64 -2.97 -3.96
N SER A 45 10.58 -3.91 -3.85
CA SER A 45 10.92 -4.82 -4.95
C SER A 45 9.87 -5.90 -5.22
N SER A 46 9.08 -6.29 -4.22
CA SER A 46 8.06 -7.35 -4.38
C SER A 46 6.97 -7.03 -5.43
N PRO A 47 6.35 -5.83 -5.44
CA PRO A 47 5.37 -5.49 -6.49
C PRO A 47 5.99 -5.07 -7.83
N GLU A 48 7.31 -4.84 -7.91
CA GLU A 48 7.95 -4.26 -9.11
C GLU A 48 7.67 -5.03 -10.41
N PRO A 49 7.79 -6.38 -10.46
CA PRO A 49 7.51 -7.12 -11.68
C PRO A 49 6.06 -6.96 -12.15
N ALA A 50 5.11 -7.00 -11.20
CA ALA A 50 3.69 -6.84 -11.50
C ALA A 50 3.38 -5.42 -12.00
N TYR A 51 4.00 -4.38 -11.43
CA TYR A 51 3.85 -3.00 -11.89
C TYR A 51 4.38 -2.79 -13.30
N LYS A 52 5.57 -3.34 -13.60
CA LYS A 52 6.15 -3.28 -14.94
C LYS A 52 5.26 -3.96 -15.97
N HIS A 53 4.74 -5.14 -15.66
CA HIS A 53 3.79 -5.84 -16.53
C HIS A 53 2.48 -5.04 -16.69
N LEU A 54 1.88 -4.58 -15.60
CA LEU A 54 0.64 -3.82 -15.64
C LEU A 54 0.79 -2.58 -16.52
N SER A 55 1.91 -1.85 -16.42
CA SER A 55 2.18 -0.65 -17.22
C SER A 55 2.06 -0.85 -18.74
N THR A 56 2.31 -2.07 -19.24
CA THR A 56 2.27 -2.39 -20.68
C THR A 56 0.89 -2.82 -21.16
N LEU A 57 -0.10 -2.97 -20.27
CA LEU A 57 -1.43 -3.42 -20.65
C LEU A 57 -2.24 -2.30 -21.31
N ASP A 58 -3.01 -2.71 -22.33
CA ASP A 58 -4.02 -1.87 -22.97
C ASP A 58 -5.27 -1.77 -22.06
N LEU A 59 -5.19 -0.81 -21.13
CA LEU A 59 -6.26 -0.39 -20.23
C LEU A 59 -6.60 1.08 -20.52
N ASN A 60 -7.81 1.50 -20.17
CA ASN A 60 -8.18 2.91 -20.23
C ASN A 60 -7.56 3.69 -19.06
N TRP A 61 -6.24 3.88 -19.12
CA TRP A 61 -5.42 4.44 -18.04
C TRP A 61 -5.84 5.83 -17.58
N ALA A 62 -6.40 6.66 -18.45
CA ALA A 62 -6.96 7.97 -18.07
C ALA A 62 -8.12 7.87 -17.05
N HIS A 63 -8.70 6.67 -16.92
CA HIS A 63 -9.74 6.33 -15.95
C HIS A 63 -9.20 5.54 -14.75
N VAL A 64 -7.88 5.43 -14.59
CA VAL A 64 -7.24 4.82 -13.43
C VAL A 64 -6.59 5.91 -12.58
N ASP A 65 -7.01 5.99 -11.31
CA ASP A 65 -6.35 6.73 -10.26
C ASP A 65 -5.33 5.81 -9.57
N VAL A 66 -4.05 6.17 -9.60
CA VAL A 66 -2.99 5.49 -8.86
C VAL A 66 -2.62 6.37 -7.67
N ALA A 67 -2.80 5.88 -6.45
CA ALA A 67 -2.47 6.62 -5.23
C ALA A 67 -1.60 5.76 -4.31
N MET A 68 -0.81 6.41 -3.46
CA MET A 68 0.20 5.70 -2.65
C MET A 68 -0.41 5.18 -1.34
N VAL A 69 0.12 4.07 -0.80
CA VAL A 69 -0.24 3.63 0.57
C VAL A 69 0.60 4.30 1.64
N ASP A 70 1.83 4.70 1.31
CA ASP A 70 2.74 5.43 2.17
C ASP A 70 3.87 6.08 1.35
N GLU A 71 4.53 7.08 1.94
CA GLU A 71 5.68 7.75 1.36
C GLU A 71 6.64 8.23 2.45
N ARG A 72 7.92 8.27 2.12
CA ARG A 72 9.00 8.88 2.89
C ARG A 72 8.96 10.38 2.64
N TRP A 73 9.08 11.20 3.68
CA TRP A 73 9.04 12.66 3.53
C TRP A 73 10.35 13.22 2.98
N VAL A 74 10.62 12.89 1.71
CA VAL A 74 11.81 13.27 0.95
C VAL A 74 11.39 13.83 -0.41
N GLU A 75 12.34 14.44 -1.13
CA GLU A 75 12.08 14.89 -2.50
C GLU A 75 11.70 13.74 -3.42
N ALA A 76 10.82 14.01 -4.39
CA ALA A 76 10.30 12.99 -5.32
C ALA A 76 11.38 12.37 -6.23
N SER A 77 12.58 12.95 -6.30
CA SER A 77 13.73 12.39 -7.02
C SER A 77 14.67 11.55 -6.13
N HIS A 78 14.42 11.52 -4.82
CA HIS A 78 15.26 10.82 -3.86
C HIS A 78 15.18 9.30 -4.08
N GLU A 79 16.30 8.59 -3.93
CA GLU A 79 16.39 7.14 -4.19
C GLU A 79 15.43 6.29 -3.33
N LYS A 80 15.09 6.79 -2.13
CA LYS A 80 14.16 6.17 -1.19
C LYS A 80 12.70 6.60 -1.35
N SER A 81 12.37 7.46 -2.32
CA SER A 81 10.98 7.85 -2.60
C SER A 81 10.21 6.70 -3.24
N ASN A 82 9.06 6.38 -2.67
CA ASN A 82 8.10 5.46 -3.26
C ASN A 82 7.50 6.06 -4.54
N GLU A 83 7.29 7.37 -4.61
CA GLU A 83 6.87 8.07 -5.83
C GLU A 83 7.88 7.87 -6.97
N ALA A 84 9.19 8.07 -6.70
CA ALA A 84 10.24 7.82 -7.69
C ALA A 84 10.19 6.37 -8.22
N PHE A 85 9.93 5.42 -7.32
CA PHE A 85 9.77 4.00 -7.65
C PHE A 85 8.53 3.73 -8.50
N ILE A 86 7.36 4.27 -8.12
CA ILE A 86 6.11 4.08 -8.87
C ILE A 86 6.22 4.70 -10.26
N LYS A 87 6.81 5.90 -10.36
CA LYS A 87 7.05 6.58 -11.63
C LYS A 87 7.91 5.75 -12.58
N ARG A 88 9.01 5.14 -12.10
CA ARG A 88 9.91 4.32 -12.95
C ARG A 88 9.41 2.90 -13.24
N THR A 89 8.31 2.46 -12.61
CA THR A 89 7.78 1.10 -12.75
C THR A 89 6.39 1.09 -13.38
N LEU A 90 5.38 1.54 -12.64
CA LEU A 90 3.98 1.47 -13.03
C LEU A 90 3.58 2.56 -14.03
N LEU A 91 4.04 3.81 -13.80
CA LEU A 91 3.66 4.96 -14.63
C LEU A 91 4.56 5.10 -15.86
N GLN A 92 4.72 4.00 -16.57
CA GLN A 92 5.49 3.86 -17.80
C GLN A 92 4.56 3.32 -18.90
N ASN A 93 5.02 3.33 -20.15
CA ASN A 93 4.28 2.76 -21.29
C ASN A 93 2.84 3.30 -21.35
N HIS A 94 1.82 2.43 -21.37
CA HIS A 94 0.41 2.85 -21.32
C HIS A 94 0.00 3.39 -19.94
N GLY A 95 0.59 2.84 -18.86
CA GLY A 95 0.41 3.29 -17.49
C GLY A 95 0.77 4.76 -17.22
N ALA A 96 1.57 5.38 -18.08
CA ALA A 96 1.91 6.80 -17.97
C ALA A 96 0.70 7.74 -18.11
N ALA A 97 -0.43 7.26 -18.67
CA ALA A 97 -1.66 8.02 -18.79
C ALA A 97 -2.55 7.96 -17.52
N ALA A 98 -2.15 7.23 -16.48
CA ALA A 98 -2.86 7.19 -15.21
C ALA A 98 -2.85 8.55 -14.50
N ASN A 99 -3.93 8.84 -13.78
CA ASN A 99 -3.93 9.96 -12.84
C ASN A 99 -3.16 9.54 -11.58
N PHE A 100 -2.00 10.13 -11.32
CA PHE A 100 -1.18 9.79 -10.16
C PHE A 100 -1.35 10.80 -9.02
N ILE A 101 -1.71 10.30 -7.84
CA ILE A 101 -1.90 11.09 -6.62
C ILE A 101 -0.73 10.82 -5.68
N SER A 102 0.12 11.82 -5.50
CA SER A 102 1.26 11.75 -4.59
C SER A 102 0.87 12.08 -3.15
N MET A 103 1.60 11.49 -2.20
CA MET A 103 1.55 11.87 -0.79
C MET A 103 2.51 13.02 -0.44
N LYS A 104 3.66 13.13 -1.13
CA LYS A 104 4.62 14.21 -0.87
C LYS A 104 4.11 15.50 -1.49
N ASN A 105 4.13 16.58 -0.70
CA ASN A 105 3.76 17.91 -1.17
C ASN A 105 4.82 18.95 -0.74
N ALA A 106 4.54 20.24 -0.95
CA ALA A 106 5.49 21.31 -0.69
C ALA A 106 5.69 21.66 0.81
N ALA A 107 4.94 21.04 1.72
CA ALA A 107 5.11 21.30 3.15
C ALA A 107 6.48 20.82 3.66
N ALA A 108 7.00 21.52 4.67
CA ALA A 108 8.33 21.24 5.23
C ALA A 108 8.36 19.89 5.96
N THR A 109 7.24 19.50 6.58
CA THR A 109 7.07 18.23 7.31
C THR A 109 5.83 17.50 6.83
N ALA A 110 5.81 16.18 6.99
CA ALA A 110 4.66 15.32 6.71
C ALA A 110 3.45 15.77 7.52
N GLU A 111 3.66 16.11 8.80
CA GLU A 111 2.62 16.63 9.70
C GLU A 111 1.94 17.87 9.12
N GLN A 112 2.72 18.84 8.63
CA GLN A 112 2.19 20.05 7.98
C GLN A 112 1.55 19.76 6.62
N GLY A 113 1.91 18.64 5.99
CA GLY A 113 1.40 18.21 4.70
C GLY A 113 0.11 17.38 4.77
N VAL A 114 -0.33 16.94 5.96
CA VAL A 114 -1.47 16.02 6.13
C VAL A 114 -2.73 16.57 5.49
N ASP A 115 -3.13 17.81 5.78
CA ASP A 115 -4.41 18.36 5.30
C ASP A 115 -4.48 18.44 3.77
N SER A 116 -3.37 18.78 3.11
CA SER A 116 -3.31 18.82 1.64
C SER A 116 -3.38 17.42 1.04
N CYS A 117 -2.70 16.45 1.66
CA CYS A 117 -2.74 15.05 1.24
C CYS A 117 -4.13 14.45 1.45
N GLU A 118 -4.73 14.68 2.63
CA GLU A 118 -6.09 14.25 2.98
C GLU A 118 -7.11 14.78 1.96
N ALA A 119 -7.04 16.06 1.58
CA ALA A 119 -7.94 16.64 0.58
C ALA A 119 -7.86 15.92 -0.78
N GLN A 120 -6.66 15.52 -1.21
CA GLN A 120 -6.48 14.75 -2.45
C GLN A 120 -7.05 13.34 -2.33
N PHE A 121 -6.79 12.66 -1.21
CA PHE A 121 -7.28 11.30 -0.97
C PHE A 121 -8.80 11.27 -0.77
N GLN A 122 -9.40 12.32 -0.21
CA GLN A 122 -10.85 12.46 -0.08
C GLN A 122 -11.55 12.57 -1.43
N ALA A 123 -10.89 13.10 -2.46
CA ALA A 123 -11.42 13.21 -3.81
C ALA A 123 -11.41 11.89 -4.60
N LEU A 124 -10.67 10.88 -4.15
CA LEU A 124 -10.67 9.55 -4.76
C LEU A 124 -12.02 8.87 -4.56
N LYS A 125 -12.48 8.14 -5.59
CA LYS A 125 -13.68 7.29 -5.43
C LYS A 125 -13.42 6.24 -4.35
N ARG A 126 -14.48 5.90 -3.62
CA ARG A 126 -14.45 4.84 -2.60
C ARG A 126 -15.67 3.92 -2.75
N PRO A 127 -15.53 2.61 -2.52
CA PRO A 127 -14.32 1.93 -2.08
C PRO A 127 -13.22 1.87 -3.16
N PHE A 128 -11.95 1.89 -2.74
CA PHE A 128 -10.79 1.67 -3.62
C PHE A 128 -10.88 0.27 -4.23
N ASP A 129 -10.57 0.09 -5.51
CA ASP A 129 -10.77 -1.21 -6.15
C ASP A 129 -9.78 -2.25 -5.65
N VAL A 130 -8.53 -1.84 -5.44
CA VAL A 130 -7.49 -2.72 -4.89
C VAL A 130 -6.41 -1.91 -4.19
N THR A 131 -6.01 -2.39 -3.01
CA THR A 131 -4.92 -1.83 -2.22
C THR A 131 -3.82 -2.86 -2.05
N ILE A 132 -2.59 -2.50 -2.42
CA ILE A 132 -1.43 -3.37 -2.29
C ILE A 132 -0.65 -2.97 -1.04
N LEU A 133 -0.49 -3.90 -0.10
CA LEU A 133 0.30 -3.73 1.10
C LEU A 133 1.51 -4.66 1.08
N GLY A 134 2.61 -4.22 1.68
CA GLY A 134 3.72 -5.07 2.10
C GLY A 134 3.73 -5.25 3.61
N MET A 135 4.66 -6.06 4.11
CA MET A 135 4.91 -6.21 5.55
C MET A 135 6.40 -6.12 5.86
N GLY A 136 6.76 -5.32 6.87
CA GLY A 136 8.11 -5.28 7.45
C GLY A 136 8.46 -6.50 8.31
N PRO A 137 9.75 -6.75 8.61
CA PRO A 137 10.14 -7.83 9.51
C PRO A 137 9.73 -7.58 10.97
N ASP A 138 9.43 -6.33 11.32
CA ASP A 138 8.85 -5.84 12.58
C ASP A 138 7.31 -5.86 12.59
N GLY A 139 6.66 -6.39 11.54
CA GLY A 139 5.21 -6.46 11.45
C GLY A 139 4.51 -5.14 11.09
N HIS A 140 5.23 -4.11 10.66
CA HIS A 140 4.61 -2.90 10.09
C HIS A 140 3.97 -3.19 8.72
N THR A 141 3.01 -2.36 8.35
CA THR A 141 2.44 -2.27 7.00
C THR A 141 2.19 -0.81 6.64
N ALA A 142 2.21 -0.46 5.35
CA ALA A 142 2.31 0.95 4.93
C ALA A 142 3.45 1.63 5.71
N SER A 143 3.21 2.80 6.31
CA SER A 143 4.12 3.38 7.30
C SER A 143 3.56 3.32 8.73
N LEU A 144 2.67 2.38 9.04
CA LEU A 144 2.21 2.11 10.40
C LEU A 144 3.24 1.25 11.13
N PHE A 145 4.24 1.91 11.74
CA PHE A 145 5.36 1.26 12.44
C PHE A 145 5.07 0.99 13.92
N PRO A 146 5.59 -0.11 14.49
CA PRO A 146 5.47 -0.39 15.92
C PRO A 146 5.94 0.79 16.77
N HIS A 147 5.11 1.17 17.76
CA HIS A 147 5.40 2.22 18.74
C HIS A 147 5.80 3.60 18.18
N ALA A 148 5.57 3.86 16.88
CA ALA A 148 5.92 5.13 16.25
C ALA A 148 5.04 6.29 16.72
N GLN A 149 5.61 7.51 16.70
CA GLN A 149 4.80 8.70 16.90
C GLN A 149 3.82 8.84 15.72
N GLY A 150 2.54 8.99 16.05
CA GLY A 150 1.46 9.03 15.07
C GLY A 150 0.76 7.68 14.85
N LEU A 151 1.30 6.54 15.32
CA LEU A 151 0.69 5.22 15.13
C LEU A 151 -0.76 5.19 15.64
N LYS A 152 -1.00 5.69 16.85
CA LYS A 152 -2.35 5.76 17.42
C LYS A 152 -3.32 6.51 16.51
N ASN A 153 -2.88 7.64 15.93
CA ASN A 153 -3.69 8.38 14.96
C ASN A 153 -3.92 7.54 13.69
N GLY A 154 -2.88 6.89 13.17
CA GLY A 154 -2.98 5.99 12.02
C GLY A 154 -3.94 4.82 12.21
N LEU A 155 -4.11 4.32 13.44
CA LEU A 155 -4.99 3.20 13.77
C LEU A 155 -6.43 3.63 14.10
N ASP A 156 -6.61 4.78 14.75
CA ASP A 156 -7.91 5.17 15.34
C ASP A 156 -8.63 6.32 14.58
N SER A 157 -7.95 7.02 13.68
CA SER A 157 -8.51 8.22 13.01
C SER A 157 -9.50 7.89 11.91
N ASN A 158 -10.46 8.81 11.70
CA ASN A 158 -11.37 8.82 10.54
C ASN A 158 -10.78 9.52 9.31
N GLN A 159 -9.58 10.12 9.42
CA GLN A 159 -8.85 10.61 8.24
C GLN A 159 -8.41 9.43 7.38
N LEU A 160 -8.12 9.69 6.10
CA LEU A 160 -7.59 8.69 5.18
C LEU A 160 -6.07 8.59 5.26
N VAL A 161 -5.39 9.70 5.55
CA VAL A 161 -3.93 9.75 5.71
C VAL A 161 -3.51 10.27 7.08
N CYS A 162 -2.27 9.98 7.46
CA CYS A 162 -1.65 10.48 8.68
C CYS A 162 -0.14 10.65 8.49
N ALA A 163 0.44 11.57 9.26
CA ALA A 163 1.88 11.63 9.43
C ALA A 163 2.33 10.61 10.48
N ILE A 164 3.46 9.95 10.20
CA ILE A 164 4.12 9.04 11.12
C ILE A 164 5.59 9.47 11.24
N ASN A 165 6.09 9.53 12.47
CA ASN A 165 7.52 9.59 12.72
C ASN A 165 7.97 8.27 13.36
N ALA A 166 8.61 7.43 12.54
CA ALA A 166 9.08 6.12 12.94
C ALA A 166 10.27 6.23 13.91
N ILE A 167 10.55 5.15 14.62
CA ILE A 167 11.78 5.04 15.42
C ILE A 167 12.90 4.60 14.49
N GLU A 168 14.04 5.30 14.49
CA GLU A 168 15.22 4.91 13.70
C GLU A 168 15.70 3.50 14.11
N SER A 169 15.89 2.64 13.13
CA SER A 169 16.27 1.23 13.27
C SER A 169 16.82 0.70 11.95
N ASP A 170 17.30 -0.54 11.92
CA ASP A 170 17.70 -1.21 10.67
C ASP A 170 16.54 -1.34 9.66
N VAL A 171 15.28 -1.33 10.12
CA VAL A 171 14.09 -1.44 9.26
C VAL A 171 13.71 -0.09 8.65
N THR A 172 13.76 0.97 9.45
CA THR A 172 13.28 2.31 9.08
C THR A 172 14.37 3.19 8.48
N GLY A 173 15.63 2.92 8.83
CA GLY A 173 16.77 3.79 8.54
C GLY A 173 16.62 5.18 9.17
N SER A 174 17.44 6.12 8.72
CA SER A 174 17.45 7.51 9.21
C SER A 174 16.32 8.38 8.66
N ILE A 175 15.57 7.92 7.66
CA ILE A 175 14.42 8.64 7.10
C ILE A 175 13.16 8.16 7.81
N THR A 176 12.91 8.73 8.99
CA THR A 176 11.84 8.29 9.89
C THR A 176 10.51 8.98 9.63
N GLU A 177 10.50 10.16 9.00
CA GLU A 177 9.29 10.93 8.73
C GLU A 177 8.55 10.40 7.50
N ARG A 178 7.26 10.08 7.66
CA ARG A 178 6.42 9.41 6.66
C ARG A 178 5.05 10.06 6.57
N MET A 179 4.45 9.94 5.39
CA MET A 179 2.99 10.01 5.19
C MET A 179 2.48 8.58 5.00
N SER A 180 1.37 8.21 5.61
CA SER A 180 0.79 6.85 5.53
C SER A 180 -0.71 6.92 5.35
N LEU A 181 -1.28 5.92 4.67
CA LEU A 181 -2.70 5.60 4.87
C LEU A 181 -2.95 5.22 6.33
N THR A 182 -4.12 5.59 6.81
CA THR A 182 -4.68 5.12 8.07
C THR A 182 -5.34 3.74 7.89
N LEU A 183 -5.63 3.06 9.00
CA LEU A 183 -6.45 1.84 8.99
C LEU A 183 -7.83 2.09 8.37
N ASN A 184 -8.42 3.27 8.62
CA ASN A 184 -9.71 3.68 8.04
C ASN A 184 -9.67 3.83 6.51
N ALA A 185 -8.55 4.29 5.92
CA ALA A 185 -8.41 4.26 4.47
C ALA A 185 -8.24 2.85 3.93
N ILE A 186 -7.41 2.03 4.59
CA ILE A 186 -7.17 0.64 4.17
C ILE A 186 -8.49 -0.15 4.17
N SER A 187 -9.36 0.07 5.17
CA SER A 187 -10.67 -0.58 5.27
C SER A 187 -11.67 -0.17 4.19
N GLN A 188 -11.43 0.95 3.50
CA GLN A 188 -12.24 1.41 2.37
C GLN A 188 -11.81 0.78 1.03
N SER A 189 -11.16 -0.38 1.05
CA SER A 189 -10.76 -1.13 -0.16
C SER A 189 -11.71 -2.29 -0.42
N LYS A 190 -12.10 -2.54 -1.67
CA LYS A 190 -12.84 -3.75 -2.07
C LYS A 190 -12.03 -5.01 -1.74
N VAL A 191 -10.72 -4.96 -2.00
CA VAL A 191 -9.74 -5.99 -1.62
C VAL A 191 -8.38 -5.38 -1.28
N VAL A 192 -7.73 -5.94 -0.26
CA VAL A 192 -6.35 -5.67 0.11
C VAL A 192 -5.51 -6.87 -0.31
N LYS A 193 -4.46 -6.64 -1.09
CA LYS A 193 -3.47 -7.66 -1.47
C LYS A 193 -2.22 -7.46 -0.63
N LEU A 194 -1.99 -8.38 0.30
CA LEU A 194 -0.80 -8.38 1.17
C LEU A 194 0.30 -9.22 0.52
N LEU A 195 1.39 -8.58 0.11
CA LEU A 195 2.53 -9.23 -0.51
C LEU A 195 3.60 -9.56 0.53
N ILE A 196 3.85 -10.84 0.76
CA ILE A 196 4.87 -11.36 1.68
C ILE A 196 5.65 -12.46 0.97
N SER A 197 6.98 -12.36 0.83
CA SER A 197 7.77 -13.41 0.16
C SER A 197 8.94 -13.85 1.01
N GLY A 198 9.31 -15.11 0.89
CA GLY A 198 10.34 -15.76 1.69
C GLY A 198 9.83 -16.22 3.06
N ASP A 199 10.56 -17.19 3.63
CA ASP A 199 10.21 -17.84 4.89
C ASP A 199 10.18 -16.87 6.08
N GLU A 200 11.08 -15.88 6.09
CA GLU A 200 11.13 -14.87 7.15
C GLU A 200 9.83 -14.07 7.22
N LYS A 201 9.31 -13.61 6.07
CA LYS A 201 8.04 -12.88 6.01
C LYS A 201 6.86 -13.77 6.32
N LEU A 202 6.89 -15.04 5.92
CA LEU A 202 5.83 -15.98 6.29
C LEU A 202 5.77 -16.21 7.80
N ALA A 203 6.93 -16.31 8.47
CA ALA A 203 7.00 -16.48 9.92
C ALA A 203 6.42 -15.26 10.65
N VAL A 204 6.80 -14.04 10.24
CA VAL A 204 6.26 -12.80 10.81
C VAL A 204 4.75 -12.67 10.56
N TYR A 205 4.26 -13.05 9.38
CA TYR A 205 2.83 -13.08 9.09
C TYR A 205 2.07 -14.06 10.00
N LYS A 206 2.59 -15.27 10.17
CA LYS A 206 2.00 -16.27 11.10
C LYS A 206 2.00 -15.78 12.54
N GLN A 207 3.03 -15.05 12.97
CA GLN A 207 3.08 -14.41 14.28
C GLN A 207 2.02 -13.31 14.42
N ALA A 208 1.78 -12.52 13.37
CA ALA A 208 0.72 -11.52 13.37
C ALA A 208 -0.67 -12.18 13.46
N LEU A 209 -0.91 -13.25 12.71
CA LEU A 209 -2.15 -14.04 12.75
C LEU A 209 -2.45 -14.65 14.12
N ALA A 210 -1.42 -15.06 14.86
CA ALA A 210 -1.57 -15.63 16.20
C ALA A 210 -2.11 -14.64 17.25
N GLY A 211 -2.24 -13.36 16.89
CA GLY A 211 -2.74 -12.30 17.76
C GLY A 211 -1.65 -11.62 18.60
N GLY A 212 -2.07 -10.73 19.50
CA GLY A 212 -1.20 -9.88 20.33
C GLY A 212 -1.54 -8.40 20.19
N ASP A 213 -0.72 -7.53 20.79
CA ASP A 213 -0.92 -6.08 20.75
C ASP A 213 -0.69 -5.53 19.34
N VAL A 214 -1.58 -4.67 18.86
CA VAL A 214 -1.44 -3.99 17.56
C VAL A 214 -0.30 -2.98 17.55
N ASN A 215 0.13 -2.47 18.71
CA ASN A 215 1.27 -1.56 18.80
C ASN A 215 2.61 -2.27 18.56
N ASP A 216 2.68 -3.58 18.81
CA ASP A 216 3.89 -4.38 18.55
C ASP A 216 3.99 -4.82 17.09
N MET A 217 2.85 -5.10 16.45
CA MET A 217 2.78 -5.49 15.04
C MET A 217 1.54 -4.86 14.40
N PRO A 218 1.64 -3.63 13.86
CA PRO A 218 0.49 -2.90 13.33
C PRO A 218 -0.28 -3.63 12.22
N LEU A 219 0.33 -4.56 11.50
CA LEU A 219 -0.39 -5.44 10.58
C LEU A 219 -1.55 -6.19 11.25
N ARG A 220 -1.46 -6.51 12.55
CA ARG A 220 -2.56 -7.12 13.32
C ARG A 220 -3.85 -6.31 13.23
N ALA A 221 -3.77 -4.97 13.20
CA ALA A 221 -4.95 -4.13 13.07
C ALA A 221 -5.69 -4.38 11.75
N VAL A 222 -4.93 -4.55 10.65
CA VAL A 222 -5.48 -4.91 9.34
C VAL A 222 -6.06 -6.33 9.35
N LEU A 223 -5.32 -7.31 9.89
CA LEU A 223 -5.77 -8.72 9.95
C LEU A 223 -7.01 -8.91 10.84
N ASN A 224 -7.18 -8.09 11.88
CA ASN A 224 -8.30 -8.18 12.82
C ASN A 224 -9.53 -7.38 12.37
N HIS A 225 -9.37 -6.44 11.45
CA HIS A 225 -10.45 -5.55 11.03
C HIS A 225 -11.60 -6.34 10.35
N PRO A 226 -12.86 -6.22 10.81
CA PRO A 226 -13.96 -7.07 10.35
C PRO A 226 -14.37 -6.85 8.89
N GLU A 227 -14.13 -5.66 8.34
CA GLU A 227 -14.60 -5.28 7.01
C GLU A 227 -13.54 -5.45 5.90
N ILE A 228 -12.30 -5.81 6.26
CA ILE A 228 -11.23 -5.93 5.25
C ILE A 228 -11.28 -7.33 4.62
N ASN A 229 -11.36 -7.36 3.30
CA ASN A 229 -11.07 -8.56 2.52
C ASN A 229 -9.59 -8.57 2.16
N ILE A 230 -8.86 -9.58 2.60
CA ILE A 230 -7.41 -9.70 2.39
C ILE A 230 -7.13 -10.92 1.53
N GLU A 231 -6.36 -10.74 0.46
CA GLU A 231 -5.69 -11.81 -0.24
C GLU A 231 -4.20 -11.75 0.11
N VAL A 232 -3.66 -12.82 0.70
CA VAL A 232 -2.24 -12.91 1.07
C VAL A 232 -1.52 -13.65 -0.03
N TYR A 233 -0.56 -12.98 -0.66
CA TYR A 233 0.26 -13.54 -1.73
C TYR A 233 1.62 -13.90 -1.16
N TRP A 234 1.98 -15.19 -1.24
CA TRP A 234 3.30 -15.67 -0.79
C TRP A 234 3.95 -16.65 -1.76
N ALA A 235 5.27 -16.52 -1.88
CA ALA A 235 6.15 -17.44 -2.59
C ALA A 235 7.48 -17.52 -1.80
N PRO A 236 8.22 -18.63 -1.91
CA PRO A 236 9.52 -18.79 -1.26
C PRO A 236 10.58 -17.78 -1.75
#